data_AF-A0A7W0IYB7-F1
#
_entry.id   AF-A0A7W0IYB7-F1
#
_cell.length_a   1.000
_cell.length_b   1.000
_cell.length_c   1.000
_cell.angle_alpha   90.00
_cell.angle_beta   90.00
_cell.angle_gamma   90.00
#
_symmetry.space_group_name_H-M   'P 1'
#
loop_
_entity.id
_entity.type
_entity.pdbx_description
1 polymer ?
#
loop_
_entity_poly.entity_id
_entity_poly.type
_entity_poly.pdbx_seq_one_letter_code
_entity_poly.pdbx_strand_id
1 'polypeptide(L)'
;MKKALLGALLSGLVFPGVGQMALKQKKRGILLVVSSLLSLIWFFSICTQRALTILEQVQGDTSILDYTAISEAVQKAMTTSDNTAFTISLILIIFIWLISVVDAYRLGKEDGW
;
A
#
# COMPACT_ATOMS: atom_id res chain seq x y z
N MET A 1 8.53 -28.07 -1.79
CA MET A 1 7.84 -27.26 -2.84
C MET A 1 6.41 -26.85 -2.48
N LYS A 2 5.52 -27.75 -2.03
CA LYS A 2 4.12 -27.38 -1.68
C LYS A 2 4.03 -26.24 -0.65
N LYS A 3 4.84 -26.29 0.41
CA LYS A 3 4.92 -25.22 1.43
C LYS A 3 5.44 -23.88 0.88
N ALA A 4 6.44 -23.91 0.01
CA ALA A 4 6.96 -22.70 -0.66
C ALA A 4 5.89 -21.99 -1.48
N LEU A 5 5.13 -22.74 -2.28
CA LEU A 5 4.05 -22.18 -3.09
C LEU A 5 2.90 -21.66 -2.20
N LEU A 6 2.52 -22.41 -1.18
CA LEU A 6 1.50 -21.99 -0.21
C LEU A 6 1.90 -20.69 0.49
N GLY A 7 3.13 -20.59 0.99
CA GLY A 7 3.64 -19.39 1.64
C GLY A 7 3.65 -18.18 0.69
N ALA A 8 4.16 -18.36 -0.53
CA ALA A 8 4.18 -17.32 -1.54
C ALA A 8 2.78 -16.83 -1.92
N LEU A 9 1.82 -17.75 -2.11
CA LEU A 9 0.43 -17.42 -2.44
C LEU A 9 -0.26 -16.71 -1.29
N LEU A 10 -0.06 -17.15 -0.05
CA LEU A 10 -0.65 -16.47 1.12
C LEU A 10 -0.10 -15.05 1.28
N SER A 11 1.22 -14.85 1.18
CA SER A 11 1.81 -13.51 1.28
C SER A 11 1.53 -12.63 0.05
N GLY A 12 1.35 -13.23 -1.12
CA GLY A 12 1.12 -12.50 -2.37
C GLY A 12 -0.33 -12.12 -2.59
N LEU A 13 -1.26 -13.04 -2.31
CA LEU A 13 -2.68 -12.89 -2.67
C LEU A 13 -3.56 -12.48 -1.48
N VAL A 14 -3.20 -12.90 -0.25
CA VAL A 14 -4.00 -12.56 0.94
C VAL A 14 -3.47 -11.30 1.58
N PHE A 15 -2.26 -11.34 2.15
CA PHE A 15 -1.64 -10.18 2.77
C PHE A 15 -0.14 -10.41 3.06
N PRO A 16 0.73 -9.40 2.89
CA PRO A 16 2.15 -9.51 3.23
C PRO A 16 2.37 -9.97 4.67
N GLY A 17 3.08 -11.09 4.85
CA GLY A 17 3.42 -11.67 6.16
C GLY A 17 2.58 -12.89 6.56
N VAL A 18 1.45 -13.15 5.89
CA VAL A 18 0.57 -14.28 6.21
C VAL A 18 1.22 -15.62 5.86
N GLY A 19 1.94 -15.69 4.73
CA GLY A 19 2.69 -16.88 4.34
C GLY A 19 3.75 -17.28 5.36
N GLN A 20 4.46 -16.30 5.94
CA GLN A 20 5.43 -16.53 7.01
C GLN A 20 4.76 -17.10 8.27
N MET A 21 3.56 -16.62 8.63
CA MET A 21 2.81 -17.16 9.78
C MET A 21 2.34 -18.59 9.53
N ALA A 22 1.86 -18.90 8.33
CA ALA A 22 1.47 -20.25 7.93
C ALA A 22 2.64 -21.23 7.95
N LEU A 23 3.86 -20.73 7.68
CA LEU A 23 5.12 -21.48 7.79
C LEU A 23 5.73 -21.45 9.21
N LYS A 24 4.93 -21.15 10.24
CA LYS A 24 5.31 -21.11 11.66
C LYS A 24 6.36 -20.05 12.03
N GLN A 25 6.76 -19.18 11.10
CA GLN A 25 7.71 -18.08 11.31
C GLN A 25 6.99 -16.79 11.73
N LYS A 26 6.31 -16.84 12.89
CA LYS A 26 5.45 -15.75 13.38
C LYS A 26 6.17 -14.42 13.54
N LYS A 27 7.43 -14.41 14.01
CA LYS A 27 8.20 -13.17 14.20
C LYS A 27 8.39 -12.41 12.88
N ARG A 28 8.79 -13.12 11.81
CA ARG A 28 8.96 -12.54 10.47
C ARG A 28 7.62 -12.10 9.88
N GLY A 29 6.59 -12.92 10.04
CA GLY A 29 5.23 -12.59 9.57
C GLY A 29 4.68 -11.32 10.22
N ILE A 30 4.80 -11.20 11.55
CA ILE A 30 4.33 -10.02 12.29
C ILE A 30 5.10 -8.77 11.84
N LEU A 31 6.42 -8.86 11.66
CA LEU A 31 7.23 -7.72 11.21
C LEU A 31 6.76 -7.20 9.83
N LEU A 32 6.50 -8.11 8.89
CA LEU A 32 6.02 -7.74 7.55
C LEU A 32 4.60 -7.20 7.58
N VAL A 33 3.71 -7.79 8.40
CA VAL A 33 2.33 -7.29 8.58
C VAL A 33 2.35 -5.87 9.13
N VAL A 34 3.08 -5.63 10.21
CA VAL A 34 3.17 -4.30 10.85
C VAL A 34 3.76 -3.29 9.88
N SER A 35 4.83 -3.64 9.16
CA SER A 35 5.44 -2.75 8.17
C SER A 35 4.48 -2.39 7.04
N SER A 36 3.73 -3.38 6.54
CA SER A 36 2.72 -3.16 5.49
C SER A 36 1.56 -2.30 6.00
N LEU A 37 1.10 -2.51 7.24
CA LEU A 37 0.03 -1.72 7.85
C LEU A 37 0.43 -0.27 8.06
N LEU A 38 1.64 -0.01 8.59
CA LEU A 38 2.13 1.37 8.76
C LEU A 38 2.21 2.11 7.42
N SER A 39 2.66 1.42 6.38
CA SER A 39 2.76 1.99 5.03
C SER A 39 1.38 2.29 4.43
N LEU A 40 0.42 1.40 4.64
CA LEU A 40 -0.98 1.62 4.23
C LEU A 40 -1.62 2.77 5.00
N ILE A 41 -1.43 2.86 6.32
CA ILE A 41 -1.95 3.95 7.14
C ILE A 41 -1.40 5.29 6.65
N TRP A 42 -0.10 5.36 6.35
CA TRP A 42 0.50 6.55 5.76
C TRP A 42 -0.16 6.87 4.42
N PHE A 43 -0.24 5.91 3.51
CA PHE A 43 -0.86 6.09 2.19
C PHE A 43 -2.30 6.62 2.28
N PHE A 44 -3.13 6.03 3.15
CA PHE A 44 -4.51 6.49 3.38
C PHE A 44 -4.56 7.90 3.99
N SER A 45 -3.61 8.24 4.87
CA SER A 45 -3.53 9.59 5.44
C SER A 45 -3.27 10.64 4.35
N ILE A 46 -2.37 10.34 3.40
CA ILE A 46 -2.13 11.21 2.24
C ILE A 46 -3.38 11.31 1.37
N CYS A 47 -4.06 10.19 1.09
CA CYS A 47 -5.27 10.18 0.28
C CYS A 47 -6.40 11.03 0.89
N THR A 48 -6.62 10.88 2.21
CA THR A 48 -7.64 11.65 2.93
C THR A 48 -7.32 13.13 2.96
N GLN A 49 -6.07 13.51 3.21
CA GLN A 49 -5.65 14.91 3.18
C GLN A 49 -5.90 15.54 1.81
N ARG A 50 -5.56 14.84 0.73
CA ARG A 50 -5.82 15.31 -0.65
C ARG A 50 -7.31 15.47 -0.94
N ALA A 51 -8.13 14.51 -0.54
CA ALA A 51 -9.57 14.58 -0.72
C ALA A 51 -10.17 15.79 0.00
N LEU A 52 -9.71 16.07 1.22
CA LEU A 52 -10.14 17.24 2.00
C LEU A 52 -9.68 18.55 1.35
N THR A 53 -8.45 18.65 0.87
CA THR A 53 -7.96 19.84 0.16
C THR A 53 -8.77 20.14 -1.10
N ILE A 54 -9.18 19.11 -1.85
CA ILE A 54 -10.06 19.28 -3.01
C ILE A 54 -11.45 19.79 -2.57
N LEU A 55 -12.02 19.22 -1.51
CA LEU A 55 -13.31 19.67 -0.97
C LEU A 55 -13.28 21.12 -0.49
N GLU A 56 -12.19 21.55 0.15
CA GLU A 56 -12.00 22.94 0.58
C GLU A 56 -11.91 23.90 -0.62
N GLN A 57 -11.19 23.53 -1.68
CA GLN A 57 -11.11 24.32 -2.91
C GLN A 57 -12.47 24.48 -3.60
N VAL A 58 -13.30 23.42 -3.59
CA VAL A 58 -14.64 23.46 -4.20
C VAL A 58 -15.64 24.26 -3.36
N GLN A 59 -15.55 24.23 -2.02
CA GLN A 59 -16.46 25.00 -1.15
C GLN A 59 -16.15 26.50 -1.07
N GLY A 60 -14.88 26.88 -1.22
CA GLY A 60 -14.47 28.29 -1.15
C GLY A 60 -14.94 29.14 -2.34
N ASP A 61 -15.09 28.51 -3.51
CA ASP A 61 -15.55 29.17 -4.73
C ASP A 61 -16.97 28.70 -5.08
N THR A 62 -17.97 29.43 -4.55
CA THR A 62 -19.41 29.20 -4.82
C THR A 62 -19.84 29.39 -6.29
N SER A 63 -18.90 29.76 -7.17
CA SER A 63 -19.09 29.85 -8.62
C SER A 63 -18.68 28.56 -9.37
N ILE A 64 -18.03 27.60 -8.70
CA ILE A 64 -17.58 26.31 -9.26
C ILE A 64 -18.74 25.30 -9.26
N LEU A 65 -19.71 25.54 -10.15
CA LEU A 65 -20.54 24.46 -10.71
C LEU A 65 -20.15 24.21 -12.17
N ASP A 66 -18.94 24.63 -12.56
CA ASP A 66 -18.35 24.27 -13.83
C ASP A 66 -17.55 22.98 -13.65
N TYR A 67 -18.03 21.90 -14.28
CA TYR A 67 -17.36 20.59 -14.30
C TYR A 67 -15.89 20.71 -14.74
N THR A 68 -15.59 21.67 -15.62
CA THR A 68 -14.25 21.95 -16.12
C THR A 68 -13.33 22.44 -15.00
N ALA A 69 -13.80 23.36 -14.15
CA ALA A 69 -13.04 23.88 -13.01
C ALA A 69 -12.81 22.82 -11.91
N ILE A 70 -13.77 21.91 -11.68
CA ILE A 70 -13.58 20.76 -10.78
C ILE A 70 -12.48 19.84 -11.34
N SER A 71 -12.51 19.56 -12.64
CA SER A 71 -11.50 18.70 -13.27
C SER A 71 -10.10 19.30 -13.19
N GLU A 72 -9.96 20.61 -13.36
CA GLU A 72 -8.70 21.33 -13.23
C GLU A 72 -8.19 21.35 -11.79
N ALA A 73 -9.08 21.58 -10.81
CA ALA A 73 -8.72 21.51 -9.38
C ALA A 73 -8.21 20.11 -8.99
N VAL A 74 -8.85 19.05 -9.50
CA VAL A 74 -8.41 17.66 -9.31
C VAL A 74 -7.04 17.43 -9.97
N GLN A 75 -6.85 17.86 -11.22
CA GLN A 75 -5.56 17.72 -11.90
C GLN A 75 -4.44 18.50 -11.20
N LYS A 76 -4.74 19.70 -10.70
CA LYS A 76 -3.80 20.52 -9.94
C LYS A 76 -3.43 19.83 -8.63
N ALA A 77 -4.40 19.31 -7.89
CA ALA A 77 -4.16 18.55 -6.66
C ALA A 77 -3.36 17.26 -6.89
N MET A 78 -3.42 16.68 -8.10
CA MET A 78 -2.59 15.54 -8.49
C MET A 78 -1.16 15.91 -8.94
N THR A 79 -0.94 17.15 -9.40
CA THR A 79 0.32 17.62 -9.98
C THR A 79 1.18 18.46 -9.03
N THR A 80 0.63 18.97 -7.93
CA THR A 80 1.43 19.65 -6.90
C THR A 80 2.41 18.72 -6.19
N SER A 81 3.46 19.31 -5.61
CA SER A 81 4.66 18.72 -5.00
C SER A 81 4.46 17.54 -4.03
N ASP A 82 3.24 17.30 -3.54
CA ASP A 82 2.89 16.13 -2.73
C ASP A 82 2.86 14.81 -3.51
N ASN A 83 2.95 14.82 -4.84
CA ASN A 83 2.99 13.61 -5.66
C ASN A 83 4.15 12.67 -5.28
N THR A 84 5.25 13.23 -4.80
CA THR A 84 6.43 12.46 -4.36
C THR A 84 6.12 11.58 -3.15
N ALA A 85 5.47 12.10 -2.11
CA ALA A 85 5.16 11.31 -0.91
C ALA A 85 4.14 10.18 -1.20
N PHE A 86 3.15 10.47 -2.05
CA PHE A 86 2.20 9.47 -2.53
C PHE A 86 2.89 8.37 -3.34
N THR A 87 3.75 8.76 -4.29
CA THR A 87 4.50 7.82 -5.12
C THR A 87 5.45 6.96 -4.28
N ILE A 88 6.17 7.58 -3.33
CA ILE A 88 7.06 6.86 -2.41
C ILE A 88 6.29 5.86 -1.55
N SER A 89 5.17 6.26 -0.95
CA SER A 89 4.37 5.34 -0.11
C SER A 89 3.82 4.16 -0.92
N LEU A 90 3.39 4.40 -2.16
CA LEU A 90 2.93 3.34 -3.06
C LEU A 90 4.07 2.39 -3.46
N ILE A 91 5.24 2.92 -3.84
CA ILE A 91 6.43 2.11 -4.13
C ILE A 91 6.83 1.27 -2.91
N LEU A 92 6.80 1.85 -1.72
CA LEU A 92 7.18 1.20 -0.48
C LEU A 92 6.23 0.05 -0.13
N ILE A 93 4.92 0.23 -0.32
CA ILE A 93 3.93 -0.86 -0.19
C ILE A 93 4.23 -2.00 -1.15
N ILE A 94 4.44 -1.70 -2.44
CA ILE A 94 4.74 -2.72 -3.46
C ILE A 94 6.03 -3.46 -3.11
N PHE A 95 7.06 -2.73 -2.67
CA PHE A 95 8.36 -3.30 -2.33
C PHE A 95 8.28 -4.24 -1.12
N ILE A 96 7.58 -3.83 -0.06
CA ILE A 96 7.32 -4.69 1.12
C ILE A 96 6.54 -5.94 0.70
N TRP A 97 5.55 -5.78 -0.18
CA TRP A 97 4.74 -6.88 -0.67
C TRP A 97 5.59 -7.91 -1.44
N LEU A 98 6.41 -7.46 -2.38
CA LEU A 98 7.31 -8.33 -3.15
C LEU A 98 8.32 -9.04 -2.24
N ILE A 99 8.93 -8.33 -1.29
CA ILE A 99 9.83 -8.92 -0.29
C ILE A 99 9.10 -10.00 0.50
N SER A 100 7.86 -9.75 0.92
CA SER A 100 7.08 -10.72 1.67
C SER A 100 6.81 -12.00 0.90
N VAL A 101 6.50 -11.91 -0.39
CA VAL A 101 6.32 -13.07 -1.27
C VAL A 101 7.61 -13.88 -1.40
N VAL A 102 8.72 -13.20 -1.69
CA VAL A 102 10.03 -13.84 -1.87
C VAL A 102 10.50 -14.51 -0.57
N ASP A 103 10.37 -13.83 0.57
CA ASP A 103 10.74 -14.38 1.88
C ASP A 103 9.87 -15.60 2.23
N ALA A 104 8.55 -15.55 2.01
CA ALA A 104 7.66 -16.69 2.25
C ALA A 104 7.98 -17.89 1.34
N TYR A 105 8.32 -17.63 0.07
CA TYR A 105 8.75 -18.67 -0.86
C TYR A 105 10.04 -19.35 -0.40
N ARG A 106 11.06 -18.56 -0.01
CA ARG A 106 12.35 -19.05 0.49
C ARG A 106 12.17 -19.89 1.76
N LEU A 107 11.42 -19.37 2.73
CA LEU A 107 11.11 -20.07 3.97
C LEU A 107 10.40 -21.40 3.72
N GLY A 108 9.41 -21.45 2.83
CA GLY A 108 8.72 -22.69 2.53
C GLY A 108 9.54 -23.68 1.68
N LYS A 109 10.66 -23.24 1.11
CA LYS A 109 11.66 -24.11 0.48
C LYS A 109 12.58 -24.74 1.52
N GLU A 110 12.99 -23.97 2.52
CA GLU A 110 13.83 -24.42 3.64
C GLU A 110 13.08 -25.36 4.60
N ASP A 111 11.82 -25.03 4.93
CA ASP A 111 10.96 -25.81 5.83
C ASP A 111 10.36 -27.09 5.18
N GLY A 112 10.74 -27.35 3.93
CA GLY A 112 10.22 -28.43 3.08
C GLY A 112 11.18 -29.60 2.85
N TRP A 113 12.27 -29.68 3.62
CA TRP A 113 13.22 -30.80 3.67
C TRP A 113 13.18 -31.47 5.05
#